data_AF-A0A957QSD4-F1
#
_entry.id   AF-A0A957QSD4-F1
#
_cell.length_a   1.000
_cell.length_b   1.000
_cell.length_c   1.000
_cell.angle_alpha   90.00
_cell.angle_beta   90.00
_cell.angle_gamma   90.00
#
_symmetry.space_group_name_H-M   'P 1'
#
loop_
_entity.id
_entity.type
_entity.pdbx_description
1 polymer ?
#
loop_
_entity_poly.entity_id
_entity_poly.type
_entity_poly.pdbx_seq_one_letter_code
_entity_poly.pdbx_strand_id
1 'polypeptide(L)'
;MAAIQPSHQLIYQEVAGTAYGCDVYLPPSHQPGQLHPTILFVHGEGPAEILFDAKDWGQYVSWGQLAAASGFAGVTFTHRSSGWFQRLPDVEADLNACLAFLRDNATTCGLNLDQLVVWVCSGGTPAVVSTLLRNRPAGLRALIACYGRLALDPIAAQIDPPLPATALARYSANAALD
;
A
#
# COMPACT_ATOMS: atom_id res chain seq x y z
N MET A 1 -7.93 25.53 -9.21
CA MET A 1 -8.91 24.45 -8.99
C MET A 1 -8.91 24.12 -7.50
N ALA A 2 -10.05 23.81 -6.90
CA ALA A 2 -10.11 23.37 -5.50
C ALA A 2 -9.46 21.98 -5.37
N ALA A 3 -8.85 21.70 -4.21
CA ALA A 3 -8.23 20.41 -3.94
C ALA A 3 -9.30 19.31 -3.78
N ILE A 4 -9.13 18.17 -4.46
CA ILE A 4 -10.04 17.02 -4.32
C ILE A 4 -9.92 16.49 -2.88
N GLN A 5 -11.06 16.40 -2.19
CA GLN A 5 -11.13 15.84 -0.84
C GLN A 5 -11.37 14.32 -0.92
N PRO A 6 -10.93 13.54 0.08
CA PRO A 6 -11.27 12.12 0.13
C PRO A 6 -12.80 11.96 0.21
N SER A 7 -13.35 11.11 -0.66
CA SER A 7 -14.76 10.74 -0.67
C SER A 7 -15.10 9.77 0.46
N HIS A 8 -14.13 8.97 0.88
CA HIS A 8 -14.25 8.07 2.03
C HIS A 8 -12.98 8.14 2.88
N GLN A 9 -13.15 8.14 4.20
CA GLN A 9 -12.08 7.95 5.18
C GLN A 9 -12.49 6.75 6.03
N LEU A 10 -11.76 5.66 5.90
CA LEU A 10 -12.18 4.34 6.36
C LEU A 10 -11.14 3.78 7.32
N ILE A 11 -11.58 3.04 8.32
CA ILE A 11 -10.72 2.17 9.12
C ILE A 11 -10.83 0.76 8.54
N TYR A 12 -9.73 0.23 8.01
CA TYR A 12 -9.74 -1.10 7.39
C TYR A 12 -9.42 -2.20 8.40
N GLN A 13 -8.76 -1.87 9.51
CA GLN A 13 -8.52 -2.80 10.62
C GLN A 13 -8.16 -2.07 11.92
N GLU A 14 -8.28 -2.80 13.03
CA GLU A 14 -7.72 -2.41 14.32
C GLU A 14 -6.78 -3.51 14.82
N VAL A 15 -5.58 -3.13 15.28
CA VAL A 15 -4.57 -4.05 15.81
C VAL A 15 -4.11 -3.53 17.17
N ALA A 16 -4.31 -4.34 18.21
CA ALA A 16 -3.94 -3.99 19.59
C ALA A 16 -4.47 -2.60 20.04
N GLY A 17 -5.71 -2.27 19.65
CA GLY A 17 -6.35 -0.99 19.98
C GLY A 17 -5.89 0.21 19.14
N THR A 18 -5.03 -0.01 18.13
CA THR A 18 -4.66 1.02 17.15
C THR A 18 -5.44 0.81 15.86
N ALA A 19 -6.17 1.85 15.42
CA ALA A 19 -6.91 1.86 14.17
C ALA A 19 -5.99 2.22 13.00
N TYR A 20 -6.07 1.46 11.91
CA TYR A 20 -5.35 1.72 10.67
C TYR A 20 -6.33 2.11 9.57
N GLY A 21 -6.08 3.26 8.97
CA GLY A 21 -6.99 3.89 8.02
C GLY A 21 -6.55 3.80 6.56
N CYS A 22 -7.53 3.97 5.68
CA CYS A 22 -7.32 4.27 4.26
C CYS A 22 -8.31 5.35 3.79
N ASP A 23 -7.87 6.17 2.84
CA ASP A 23 -8.71 7.18 2.21
C ASP A 23 -8.92 6.87 0.73
N VAL A 24 -10.11 7.17 0.24
CA VAL A 24 -10.49 7.00 -1.17
C VAL A 24 -10.76 8.35 -1.80
N TYR A 25 -10.09 8.62 -2.90
CA TYR A 25 -10.23 9.82 -3.73
C TYR A 25 -10.88 9.41 -5.06
N LEU A 26 -12.06 9.95 -5.34
CA LEU A 26 -12.80 9.67 -6.58
C LEU A 26 -12.72 10.85 -7.56
N PRO A 27 -12.80 10.59 -8.88
CA PRO A 27 -12.84 11.66 -9.87
C PRO A 27 -13.98 12.65 -9.59
N PRO A 28 -13.79 13.97 -9.83
CA PRO A 28 -14.83 14.98 -9.55
C PRO A 28 -16.15 14.74 -10.31
N SER A 29 -16.09 14.02 -11.44
CA SER A 29 -17.25 13.64 -12.24
C SER A 29 -17.91 12.33 -11.81
N HIS A 30 -17.44 11.69 -10.73
CA HIS A 30 -17.97 10.42 -10.25
C HIS A 30 -19.48 10.48 -10.02
N GLN A 31 -20.18 9.47 -10.51
CA GLN A 31 -21.62 9.26 -10.28
C GLN A 31 -21.84 7.97 -9.49
N PRO A 32 -22.90 7.90 -8.66
CA PRO A 32 -23.24 6.69 -7.92
C PRO A 32 -23.28 5.45 -8.82
N GLY A 33 -22.62 4.37 -8.38
CA GLY A 33 -22.52 3.11 -9.11
C GLY A 33 -21.41 3.04 -10.16
N GLN A 34 -20.69 4.14 -10.43
CA GLN A 34 -19.49 4.09 -11.28
C GLN A 34 -18.30 3.49 -10.51
N LEU A 35 -17.55 2.61 -11.18
CA LEU A 35 -16.31 2.05 -10.65
C LEU A 35 -15.13 2.59 -11.45
N HIS A 36 -14.05 2.95 -10.76
CA HIS A 36 -12.86 3.55 -11.37
C HIS A 36 -11.64 2.63 -11.22
N PRO A 37 -10.78 2.48 -12.26
CA PRO A 37 -9.50 1.80 -12.10
C PRO A 37 -8.76 2.37 -10.90
N THR A 38 -8.20 1.50 -10.06
CA THR A 38 -7.78 1.88 -8.70
C THR A 38 -6.26 1.90 -8.60
N ILE A 39 -5.70 2.96 -8.02
CA ILE A 39 -4.29 3.05 -7.64
C ILE A 39 -4.19 3.02 -6.12
N LEU A 40 -3.58 1.98 -5.56
CA LEU A 40 -3.25 1.87 -4.14
C LEU A 40 -1.83 2.39 -3.90
N PHE A 41 -1.70 3.46 -3.12
CA PHE A 41 -0.43 4.04 -2.72
C PHE A 41 0.00 3.48 -1.36
N VAL A 42 1.20 2.93 -1.31
CA VAL A 42 1.79 2.30 -0.13
C VAL A 42 3.04 3.06 0.29
N HIS A 43 3.10 3.42 1.57
CA HIS A 43 4.20 4.21 2.08
C HIS A 43 5.49 3.43 2.30
N GLY A 44 6.54 4.17 2.64
CA GLY A 44 7.84 3.62 2.99
C GLY A 44 7.91 3.14 4.44
N GLU A 45 9.14 2.98 4.92
CA GLU A 45 9.41 2.62 6.31
C GLU A 45 9.74 3.86 7.15
N GLY A 46 9.47 3.78 8.44
CA GLY A 46 9.79 4.77 9.46
C GLY A 46 9.34 4.27 10.84
N PRO A 47 9.69 5.00 11.92
CA PRO A 47 9.18 4.71 13.27
C PRO A 47 7.65 4.75 13.32
N ALA A 48 7.04 3.89 14.15
CA ALA A 48 5.58 3.75 14.21
C ALA A 48 4.87 5.06 14.58
N GLU A 49 5.48 5.84 15.48
CA GLU A 49 5.02 7.16 15.92
C GLU A 49 5.07 8.24 14.83
N ILE A 50 5.77 7.98 13.72
CA ILE A 50 5.79 8.85 12.54
C ILE A 50 4.81 8.33 11.48
N LEU A 51 4.70 7.00 11.33
CA LEU A 51 3.89 6.42 10.26
C LEU A 51 2.38 6.38 10.53
N PHE A 52 1.91 6.59 11.76
CA PHE A 52 0.50 6.36 12.12
C PHE A 52 -0.51 7.14 11.26
N ASP A 53 -0.12 8.27 10.69
CA ASP A 53 -0.91 9.11 9.78
C ASP A 53 -0.30 9.18 8.37
N ALA A 54 0.51 8.19 7.96
CA ALA A 54 1.21 8.23 6.68
C ALA A 54 0.28 8.46 5.47
N LYS A 55 -0.94 7.92 5.50
CA LYS A 55 -1.96 8.18 4.47
C LYS A 55 -2.29 9.68 4.27
N ASP A 56 -2.12 10.48 5.33
CA ASP A 56 -2.44 11.90 5.42
C ASP A 56 -1.25 12.82 5.11
N TRP A 57 -0.05 12.26 4.90
CA TRP A 57 1.09 13.09 4.50
C TRP A 57 0.83 13.74 3.14
N GLY A 58 1.32 14.97 2.98
CA GLY A 58 1.07 15.79 1.79
C GLY A 58 1.41 15.09 0.47
N GLN A 59 2.40 14.19 0.46
CA GLN A 59 2.72 13.33 -0.69
C GLN A 59 1.55 12.41 -1.08
N TYR A 60 1.01 11.63 -0.14
CA TYR A 60 -0.06 10.67 -0.42
C TYR A 60 -1.38 11.37 -0.70
N VAL A 61 -1.69 12.45 0.03
CA VAL A 61 -2.86 13.31 -0.27
C VAL A 61 -2.77 13.83 -1.70
N SER A 62 -1.61 14.38 -2.10
CA SER A 62 -1.41 14.90 -3.47
C SER A 62 -1.51 13.81 -4.54
N TRP A 63 -1.05 12.59 -4.24
CA TRP A 63 -1.15 11.46 -5.16
C TRP A 63 -2.57 10.91 -5.30
N GLY A 64 -3.32 10.81 -4.21
CA GLY A 64 -4.75 10.49 -4.24
C GLY A 64 -5.54 11.49 -5.07
N GLN A 65 -5.27 12.79 -4.87
CA GLN A 65 -5.85 13.88 -5.66
C GLN A 65 -5.47 13.80 -7.13
N LEU A 66 -4.20 13.54 -7.44
CA LEU A 66 -3.72 13.42 -8.82
C LEU A 66 -4.37 12.23 -9.54
N ALA A 67 -4.49 11.08 -8.87
CA ALA A 67 -5.17 9.90 -9.41
C ALA A 67 -6.63 10.23 -9.74
N ALA A 68 -7.36 10.83 -8.79
CA ALA A 68 -8.75 11.27 -8.98
C ALA A 68 -8.91 12.28 -10.13
N ALA A 69 -8.05 13.31 -10.19
CA ALA A 69 -8.06 14.28 -11.28
C ALA A 69 -7.76 13.65 -12.65
N SER A 70 -7.06 12.51 -12.67
CA SER A 70 -6.70 11.75 -13.87
C SER A 70 -7.72 10.67 -14.25
N GLY A 71 -8.84 10.57 -13.54
CA GLY A 71 -9.90 9.58 -13.84
C GLY A 71 -9.71 8.21 -13.18
N PHE A 72 -8.81 8.08 -12.21
CA PHE A 72 -8.62 6.87 -11.40
C PHE A 72 -9.25 7.06 -10.02
N ALA A 73 -9.57 5.97 -9.33
CA ALA A 73 -9.70 6.01 -7.87
C ALA A 73 -8.29 6.00 -7.26
N GLY A 74 -7.97 6.99 -6.44
CA GLY A 74 -6.75 7.00 -5.63
C GLY A 74 -7.05 6.46 -4.24
N VAL A 75 -6.26 5.49 -3.75
CA VAL A 75 -6.37 4.97 -2.39
C VAL A 75 -5.05 5.15 -1.67
N THR A 76 -5.07 5.83 -0.52
CA THR A 76 -3.91 5.95 0.39
C THR A 76 -4.20 5.14 1.63
N PHE A 77 -3.22 4.43 2.20
CA PHE A 77 -3.43 3.72 3.46
C PHE A 77 -2.17 3.71 4.32
N THR A 78 -2.38 3.55 5.63
CA THR A 78 -1.30 3.38 6.60
C THR A 78 -1.13 1.92 6.95
N HIS A 79 0.10 1.40 6.89
CA HIS A 79 0.50 0.11 7.45
C HIS A 79 1.42 0.29 8.66
N ARG A 80 1.56 -0.75 9.49
CA ARG A 80 2.50 -0.80 10.60
C ARG A 80 3.94 -0.60 10.14
N SER A 81 4.75 0.01 11.00
CA SER A 81 6.20 0.05 10.81
C SER A 81 6.78 -1.36 10.79
N SER A 82 7.56 -1.69 9.76
CA SER A 82 8.37 -2.90 9.73
C SER A 82 9.52 -2.88 10.74
N GLY A 83 9.71 -1.82 11.53
CA GLY A 83 10.77 -1.72 12.52
C GLY A 83 12.15 -1.85 11.87
N TRP A 84 12.37 -1.11 10.78
CA TRP A 84 13.57 -1.23 9.95
C TRP A 84 13.77 -2.65 9.42
N PHE A 85 12.75 -3.18 8.73
CA PHE A 85 12.73 -4.51 8.09
C PHE A 85 12.64 -5.73 9.04
N GLN A 86 12.57 -5.54 10.36
CA GLN A 86 12.44 -6.64 11.34
C GLN A 86 11.04 -7.27 11.39
N ARG A 87 10.03 -6.52 10.96
CA ARG A 87 8.60 -6.85 11.02
C ARG A 87 7.95 -6.72 9.64
N LEU A 88 8.67 -7.11 8.58
CA LEU A 88 8.10 -7.23 7.23
C LEU A 88 6.79 -8.05 7.17
N PRO A 89 6.58 -9.12 7.98
CA PRO A 89 5.30 -9.80 8.05
C PRO A 89 4.12 -8.92 8.47
N ASP A 90 4.34 -7.88 9.28
CA ASP A 90 3.27 -6.96 9.67
C ASP A 90 2.82 -6.10 8.49
N VAL A 91 3.77 -5.64 7.66
CA VAL A 91 3.46 -4.90 6.43
C VAL A 91 2.73 -5.79 5.42
N GLU A 92 3.16 -7.04 5.27
CA GLU A 92 2.46 -8.03 4.42
C GLU A 92 1.01 -8.24 4.92
N ALA A 93 0.82 -8.45 6.22
CA ALA A 93 -0.50 -8.65 6.81
C ALA A 93 -1.41 -7.43 6.60
N ASP A 94 -0.89 -6.23 6.79
CA ASP A 94 -1.65 -4.98 6.65
C ASP A 94 -2.02 -4.69 5.19
N LEU A 95 -1.11 -4.95 4.24
CA LEU A 95 -1.42 -4.88 2.82
C LEU A 95 -2.56 -5.83 2.46
N ASN A 96 -2.49 -7.08 2.93
CA ASN A 96 -3.51 -8.09 2.64
C ASN A 96 -4.85 -7.72 3.27
N ALA A 97 -4.85 -7.23 4.51
CA ALA A 97 -6.06 -6.76 5.20
C ALA A 97 -6.69 -5.57 4.48
N CYS A 98 -5.89 -4.58 4.07
CA CYS A 98 -6.38 -3.44 3.30
C CYS A 98 -6.98 -3.88 1.95
N LEU A 99 -6.28 -4.75 1.19
CA LEU A 99 -6.79 -5.26 -0.08
C LEU A 99 -8.08 -6.08 0.07
N ALA A 100 -8.20 -6.88 1.13
CA ALA A 100 -9.42 -7.62 1.43
C ALA A 100 -10.57 -6.65 1.75
N PHE A 101 -10.34 -5.70 2.65
CA PHE A 101 -11.31 -4.68 3.02
C PHE A 101 -11.80 -3.86 1.81
N LEU A 102 -10.87 -3.42 0.94
CA LEU A 102 -11.23 -2.66 -0.25
C LEU A 102 -12.05 -3.49 -1.25
N ARG A 103 -11.82 -4.81 -1.34
CA ARG A 103 -12.66 -5.70 -2.16
C ARG A 103 -14.08 -5.80 -1.63
N ASP A 104 -14.21 -6.01 -0.34
CA ASP A 104 -15.52 -6.13 0.31
C ASP A 104 -16.33 -4.83 0.21
N ASN A 105 -15.64 -3.68 0.08
CA ASN A 105 -16.24 -2.36 -0.01
C ASN A 105 -16.15 -1.73 -1.42
N ALA A 106 -15.71 -2.48 -2.44
CA ALA A 106 -15.33 -1.91 -3.74
C ALA A 106 -16.48 -1.14 -4.39
N THR A 107 -17.66 -1.74 -4.46
CA THR A 107 -18.86 -1.11 -5.04
C THR A 107 -19.26 0.16 -4.30
N THR A 108 -19.26 0.11 -2.97
CA THR A 108 -19.63 1.24 -2.11
C THR A 108 -18.63 2.40 -2.23
N CYS A 109 -17.36 2.09 -2.46
CA CYS A 109 -16.28 3.06 -2.55
C CYS A 109 -15.95 3.49 -3.99
N GLY A 110 -16.71 3.04 -5.00
CA GLY A 110 -16.47 3.37 -6.41
C GLY A 110 -15.18 2.79 -6.99
N LEU A 111 -14.70 1.66 -6.46
CA LEU A 111 -13.42 1.04 -6.83
C LEU A 111 -13.60 -0.09 -7.85
N ASN A 112 -12.79 -0.08 -8.89
CA ASN A 112 -12.59 -1.21 -9.78
C ASN A 112 -11.25 -1.90 -9.47
N LEU A 113 -11.29 -2.95 -8.65
CA LEU A 113 -10.09 -3.72 -8.29
C LEU A 113 -9.71 -4.78 -9.33
N ASP A 114 -10.52 -5.00 -10.38
CA ASP A 114 -10.10 -5.77 -11.57
C ASP A 114 -9.13 -4.98 -12.47
N GLN A 115 -8.93 -3.71 -12.14
CA GLN A 115 -7.98 -2.79 -12.75
C GLN A 115 -7.14 -2.09 -11.66
N LEU A 116 -6.47 -2.90 -10.83
CA LEU A 116 -5.65 -2.45 -9.72
C LEU A 116 -4.21 -2.14 -10.16
N VAL A 117 -3.71 -0.97 -9.74
CA VAL A 117 -2.29 -0.61 -9.72
C VAL A 117 -1.85 -0.48 -8.27
N VAL A 118 -0.71 -1.04 -7.91
CA VAL A 118 -0.09 -0.82 -6.60
C VAL A 118 1.19 -0.02 -6.79
N TRP A 119 1.31 1.11 -6.09
CA TRP A 119 2.49 1.96 -6.08
C TRP A 119 3.07 1.99 -4.68
N VAL A 120 4.25 1.38 -4.49
CA VAL A 120 4.94 1.31 -3.20
C VAL A 120 6.25 2.11 -3.24
N CYS A 121 6.58 2.76 -2.13
CA CYS A 121 7.82 3.53 -1.99
C CYS A 121 8.81 2.91 -1.01
N SER A 122 10.11 3.16 -1.25
CA SER A 122 11.16 3.03 -0.22
C SER A 122 11.16 1.67 0.50
N GLY A 123 11.29 1.68 1.84
CA GLY A 123 11.30 0.52 2.72
C GLY A 123 10.00 -0.29 2.80
N GLY A 124 8.87 0.17 2.24
CA GLY A 124 7.66 -0.65 2.11
C GLY A 124 7.77 -1.69 0.98
N THR A 125 8.68 -1.44 0.02
CA THR A 125 8.82 -2.21 -1.21
C THR A 125 9.13 -3.71 -1.00
N PRO A 126 10.05 -4.12 -0.10
CA PRO A 126 10.37 -5.55 0.07
C PRO A 126 9.15 -6.40 0.44
N ALA A 127 8.33 -5.94 1.39
CA ALA A 127 7.10 -6.64 1.78
C ALA A 127 6.07 -6.63 0.64
N VAL A 128 5.76 -5.45 0.09
CA VAL A 128 4.67 -5.31 -0.89
C VAL A 128 4.98 -6.04 -2.19
N VAL A 129 6.17 -5.83 -2.76
CA VAL A 129 6.53 -6.43 -4.05
C VAL A 129 6.59 -7.94 -3.94
N SER A 130 7.27 -8.47 -2.91
CA SER A 130 7.40 -9.91 -2.74
C SER A 130 6.04 -10.57 -2.47
N THR A 131 5.17 -9.93 -1.69
CA THR A 131 3.80 -10.43 -1.43
C THR A 131 3.01 -10.55 -2.73
N LEU A 132 3.02 -9.48 -3.56
CA LEU A 132 2.23 -9.43 -4.78
C LEU A 132 2.80 -10.26 -5.93
N LEU A 133 4.11 -10.53 -5.95
CA LEU A 133 4.71 -11.45 -6.90
C LEU A 133 4.38 -12.91 -6.55
N ARG A 134 4.43 -13.27 -5.26
CA ARG A 134 4.12 -14.63 -4.80
C ARG A 134 2.64 -14.97 -4.89
N ASN A 135 1.79 -14.02 -4.52
CA ASN A 135 0.34 -14.19 -4.44
C ASN A 135 -0.34 -13.08 -5.22
N ARG A 136 -0.20 -13.10 -6.55
CA ARG A 136 -0.73 -12.05 -7.43
C ARG A 136 -2.26 -11.93 -7.29
N PRO A 137 -2.78 -10.79 -6.80
CA PRO A 137 -4.20 -10.48 -6.84
C PRO A 137 -4.79 -10.62 -8.25
N ALA A 138 -5.95 -11.26 -8.36
CA ALA A 138 -6.81 -11.06 -9.52
C ALA A 138 -7.05 -9.55 -9.69
N GLY A 139 -6.88 -9.06 -10.92
CA GLY A 139 -7.03 -7.64 -11.23
C GLY A 139 -5.77 -6.77 -11.13
N LEU A 140 -4.65 -7.27 -10.58
CA LEU A 140 -3.39 -6.50 -10.55
C LEU A 140 -2.86 -6.29 -11.98
N ARG A 141 -2.90 -5.05 -12.46
CA ARG A 141 -2.44 -4.62 -13.80
C ARG A 141 -1.01 -4.11 -13.78
N ALA A 142 -0.61 -3.40 -12.72
CA ALA A 142 0.73 -2.87 -12.60
C ALA A 142 1.19 -2.82 -11.14
N LEU A 143 2.49 -2.95 -10.96
CA LEU A 143 3.19 -2.80 -9.69
C LEU A 143 4.35 -1.83 -9.90
N ILE A 144 4.35 -0.71 -9.17
CA ILE A 144 5.33 0.36 -9.28
C ILE A 144 6.13 0.38 -7.99
N ALA A 145 7.44 0.15 -8.08
CA ALA A 145 8.38 0.24 -6.97
C ALA A 145 9.18 1.54 -7.09
N CYS A 146 8.85 2.52 -6.25
CA CYS A 146 9.47 3.84 -6.27
C CYS A 146 10.69 3.87 -5.34
N TYR A 147 11.89 3.89 -5.93
CA TYR A 147 13.21 3.90 -5.26
C TYR A 147 13.35 2.87 -4.12
N GLY A 148 12.59 1.78 -4.20
CA GLY A 148 12.55 0.73 -3.20
C GLY A 148 13.70 -0.26 -3.29
N ARG A 149 14.00 -0.93 -2.18
CA ARG A 149 14.90 -2.07 -2.17
C ARG A 149 14.13 -3.31 -2.63
N LEU A 150 14.58 -3.93 -3.73
CA LEU A 150 13.98 -5.15 -4.28
C LEU A 150 14.70 -6.42 -3.85
N ALA A 151 15.96 -6.34 -3.46
CA ALA A 151 16.71 -7.44 -2.86
C ALA A 151 17.23 -7.00 -1.48
N LEU A 152 17.09 -7.87 -0.48
CA LEU A 152 17.53 -7.57 0.89
C LEU A 152 18.94 -8.08 1.17
N ASP A 153 19.46 -9.06 0.41
CA ASP A 153 20.80 -9.61 0.60
C ASP A 153 21.90 -8.54 0.71
N PRO A 154 21.94 -7.49 -0.13
CA PRO A 154 23.00 -6.48 -0.07
C PRO A 154 23.04 -5.66 1.23
N ILE A 155 21.94 -5.65 1.99
CA ILE A 155 21.82 -4.89 3.25
C ILE A 155 21.58 -5.76 4.47
N ALA A 156 21.43 -7.07 4.31
CA ALA A 156 21.03 -7.98 5.38
C ALA A 156 21.95 -7.89 6.61
N ALA A 157 23.27 -7.81 6.36
CA ALA A 157 24.29 -7.69 7.41
C ALA A 157 24.45 -6.27 7.99
N GLN A 158 23.85 -5.26 7.36
CA GLN A 158 23.89 -3.86 7.81
C GLN A 158 22.72 -3.51 8.74
N ILE A 159 21.68 -4.35 8.76
CA ILE A 159 20.55 -4.21 9.66
C ILE A 159 20.94 -4.85 11.00
N ASP A 160 20.57 -4.22 12.12
CA ASP A 160 20.80 -4.75 13.46
C ASP A 160 19.45 -5.11 14.14
N PRO A 161 19.23 -6.38 14.53
CA PRO A 161 20.06 -7.55 14.21
C PRO A 161 20.01 -7.90 12.70
N PRO A 162 21.01 -8.62 12.17
CA PRO A 162 21.01 -9.04 10.76
C PRO A 162 19.75 -9.81 10.38
N LEU A 163 19.23 -9.55 9.17
CA LEU A 163 18.02 -10.23 8.70
C LEU A 163 18.26 -11.75 8.57
N PRO A 164 17.34 -12.58 9.09
CA PRO A 164 17.47 -14.02 8.97
C PRO A 164 17.25 -14.48 7.52
N ALA A 165 17.85 -15.61 7.14
CA ALA A 165 17.71 -16.18 5.80
C ALA A 165 16.23 -16.40 5.39
N THR A 166 15.36 -16.69 6.35
CA THR A 166 13.91 -16.81 6.11
C THR A 166 13.27 -15.50 5.66
N ALA A 167 13.70 -14.35 6.19
CA ALA A 167 13.23 -13.04 5.76
C ALA A 167 13.78 -12.69 4.36
N LEU A 168 15.05 -13.00 4.09
CA LEU A 168 15.64 -12.79 2.76
C LEU A 168 14.93 -13.63 1.69
N ALA A 169 14.68 -14.90 2.00
CA ALA A 169 13.94 -15.80 1.13
C ALA A 169 12.49 -15.33 0.93
N ARG A 170 11.82 -14.78 1.95
CA ARG A 170 10.42 -14.35 1.83
C ARG A 170 10.26 -13.00 1.11
N TYR A 171 11.10 -12.02 1.45
CA TYR A 171 10.89 -10.59 1.14
C TYR A 171 11.93 -9.96 0.20
N SER A 172 12.82 -10.76 -0.38
CA SER A 172 13.56 -10.34 -1.57
C SER A 172 12.75 -10.69 -2.83
N ALA A 173 12.52 -9.71 -3.69
CA ALA A 173 11.69 -9.85 -4.88
C ALA A 173 12.30 -10.83 -5.91
N ASN A 174 13.63 -10.96 -5.95
CA ASN A 174 14.30 -11.98 -6.78
C ASN A 174 13.88 -13.40 -6.37
N ALA A 175 13.77 -13.69 -5.07
CA ALA A 175 13.32 -14.98 -4.56
C ALA A 175 11.82 -15.26 -4.81
N ALA A 176 11.05 -14.27 -5.29
CA ALA A 176 9.63 -14.40 -5.62
C ALA A 176 9.39 -14.71 -7.11
N LEU A 177 10.43 -14.68 -7.94
CA LEU A 177 10.37 -14.96 -9.38
C LEU A 177 10.84 -16.38 -9.73
N ASP A 178 11.47 -17.08 -8.79
CA ASP A 178 11.88 -18.49 -8.88
C ASP A 178 10.73 -19.43 -8.50
#